data_AF-A0A966B7I9-F1
#
_entry.id   AF-A0A966B7I9-F1
#
_cell.length_a   1.000
_cell.length_b   1.000
_cell.length_c   1.000
_cell.angle_alpha   90.00
_cell.angle_beta   90.00
_cell.angle_gamma   90.00
#
_symmetry.space_group_name_H-M   'P 1'
#
loop_
_entity.id
_entity.type
_entity.pdbx_description
1 polymer ?
#
loop_
_entity_poly.entity_id
_entity_poly.type
_entity_poly.pdbx_seq_one_letter_code
_entity_poly.pdbx_strand_id
1 'polypeptide(L)'
;MTLTLDSRDEAMLAGDHGDAVALAMRVITRVAASMQAESLLDISGAHIDSCLYHGQAGLDFALRLADDGAAVVVPTTLNVSSLDLLHPELYRGDDHTRSQALALMEAYEEMGCKATWTCAPYQLEDRPAFGDHIAWAESNAIVFANAALGARTHR
;
A
#
# COMPACT_ATOMS: atom_id res chain seq x y z
N MET A 1 -20.64 -13.52 -11.14
CA MET A 1 -20.53 -14.11 -9.80
C MET A 1 -20.55 -12.98 -8.79
N THR A 2 -21.17 -13.18 -7.63
CA THR A 2 -21.24 -12.16 -6.57
C THR A 2 -20.10 -12.41 -5.58
N LEU A 3 -19.30 -11.39 -5.30
CA LEU A 3 -18.25 -11.44 -4.28
C LEU A 3 -18.87 -11.79 -2.93
N THR A 4 -18.36 -12.83 -2.27
CA THR A 4 -18.75 -13.21 -0.91
C THR A 4 -17.79 -12.58 0.08
N LEU A 5 -18.33 -11.81 1.03
CA LEU A 5 -17.58 -11.20 2.13
C LEU A 5 -17.94 -11.95 3.42
N ASP A 6 -16.98 -12.03 4.34
CA ASP A 6 -17.27 -12.49 5.69
C ASP A 6 -17.85 -11.34 6.55
N SER A 7 -18.28 -11.65 7.77
CA SER A 7 -18.89 -10.65 8.65
C SER A 7 -17.95 -9.50 9.04
N ARG A 8 -16.63 -9.73 9.04
CA ARG A 8 -15.63 -8.69 9.33
C ARG A 8 -15.52 -7.74 8.13
N ASP A 9 -15.42 -8.28 6.92
CA ASP A 9 -15.35 -7.50 5.69
C ASP A 9 -16.63 -6.72 5.42
N GLU A 10 -17.80 -7.30 5.73
CA GLU A 10 -19.09 -6.62 5.66
C GLU A 10 -19.15 -5.42 6.62
N ALA A 11 -18.72 -5.60 7.87
CA ALA A 11 -18.66 -4.52 8.86
C ALA A 11 -17.68 -3.41 8.45
N MET A 12 -16.52 -3.78 7.91
CA MET A 12 -15.55 -2.83 7.38
C MET A 12 -16.12 -2.03 6.20
N LEU A 13 -16.84 -2.68 5.29
CA LEU A 13 -17.50 -2.02 4.15
C LEU A 13 -18.66 -1.10 4.60
N ALA A 14 -19.38 -1.50 5.65
CA ALA A 14 -20.49 -0.74 6.22
C ALA A 14 -20.05 0.53 6.98
N GLY A 15 -18.78 0.61 7.37
CA GLY A 15 -18.21 1.76 8.09
C GLY A 15 -18.08 1.59 9.60
N ASP A 16 -18.32 0.39 10.12
CA ASP A 16 -18.21 0.09 11.55
C ASP A 16 -16.76 0.24 12.07
N HIS A 17 -15.79 0.25 11.16
CA HIS A 17 -14.36 0.42 11.42
C HIS A 17 -13.82 1.80 11.01
N GLY A 18 -14.70 2.77 10.76
CA GLY A 18 -14.34 4.14 10.38
C GLY A 18 -14.30 4.39 8.87
N ASP A 19 -14.31 5.66 8.51
CA ASP A 19 -14.51 6.13 7.13
C ASP A 19 -13.36 5.74 6.19
N ALA A 20 -12.12 5.79 6.68
CA ALA A 20 -10.94 5.35 5.96
C ALA A 20 -11.02 3.87 5.54
N VAL A 21 -11.39 3.00 6.49
CA VAL A 21 -11.51 1.55 6.25
C VAL A 21 -12.64 1.27 5.26
N ALA A 22 -13.77 1.95 5.42
CA ALA A 22 -14.88 1.84 4.47
C ALA A 22 -14.49 2.30 3.06
N LEU A 23 -13.70 3.36 2.94
CA LEU A 23 -13.18 3.82 1.65
C LEU A 23 -12.27 2.77 1.02
N ALA A 24 -11.33 2.21 1.77
CA ALA A 24 -10.44 1.15 1.31
C ALA A 24 -11.25 -0.09 0.85
N MET A 25 -12.22 -0.53 1.64
CA MET A 25 -13.08 -1.67 1.30
C MET A 25 -13.94 -1.43 0.06
N ARG A 26 -14.44 -0.20 -0.16
CA ARG A 26 -15.13 0.14 -1.42
C ARG A 26 -14.21 0.01 -2.64
N VAL A 27 -12.93 0.35 -2.51
CA VAL A 27 -11.95 0.17 -3.60
C VAL A 27 -11.68 -1.32 -3.82
N ILE A 28 -11.36 -2.06 -2.75
CA ILE A 28 -11.06 -3.50 -2.79
C ILE A 28 -12.21 -4.28 -3.42
N THR A 29 -13.44 -4.08 -2.96
CA THR A 29 -14.62 -4.81 -3.46
C THR A 29 -14.93 -4.51 -4.92
N ARG A 30 -14.71 -3.26 -5.38
CA ARG A 30 -14.84 -2.90 -6.81
C ARG A 30 -13.78 -3.57 -7.67
N VAL A 31 -12.53 -3.60 -7.21
CA VAL A 31 -11.44 -4.29 -7.91
C VAL A 31 -11.72 -5.79 -7.97
N ALA A 32 -12.06 -6.42 -6.84
CA ALA A 32 -12.43 -7.83 -6.75
C ALA A 32 -13.59 -8.18 -7.70
N ALA A 33 -14.64 -7.35 -7.76
CA ALA A 33 -15.75 -7.53 -8.68
C ALA A 33 -15.31 -7.46 -10.15
N SER A 34 -14.41 -6.52 -10.49
CA SER A 34 -13.86 -6.39 -11.85
C SER A 34 -13.04 -7.61 -12.27
N MET A 35 -12.36 -8.23 -11.30
CA MET A 35 -11.58 -9.46 -11.46
C MET A 35 -12.45 -10.73 -11.39
N GLN A 36 -13.77 -10.59 -11.17
CA GLN A 36 -14.70 -11.70 -10.95
C GLN A 36 -14.28 -12.61 -9.79
N ALA A 37 -13.62 -12.05 -8.78
CA ALA A 37 -13.21 -12.78 -7.59
C ALA A 37 -14.43 -13.24 -6.78
N GLU A 38 -14.35 -14.46 -6.26
CA GLU A 38 -15.43 -15.06 -5.46
C GLU A 38 -15.34 -14.67 -3.98
N SER A 39 -14.13 -14.42 -3.47
CA SER A 39 -13.84 -14.05 -2.08
C SER A 39 -12.56 -13.21 -1.97
N LEU A 40 -12.38 -12.55 -0.84
CA LEU A 40 -11.14 -11.88 -0.47
C LEU A 40 -10.22 -12.85 0.28
N LEU A 41 -8.90 -12.59 0.24
CA LEU A 41 -7.90 -13.32 1.00
C LEU A 41 -7.23 -12.36 1.98
N ASP A 42 -7.08 -12.79 3.22
CA ASP A 42 -6.23 -12.09 4.19
C ASP A 42 -4.76 -12.14 3.74
N ILE A 43 -4.06 -11.05 4.01
CA ILE A 43 -2.61 -10.94 3.79
C ILE A 43 -1.89 -10.83 5.13
N SER A 44 -0.63 -11.28 5.17
CA SER A 44 0.24 -11.15 6.34
C SER A 44 1.15 -9.91 6.28
N GLY A 45 1.24 -9.26 5.11
CA GLY A 45 2.05 -8.05 4.94
C GLY A 45 1.85 -7.38 3.59
N ALA A 46 2.28 -6.12 3.50
CA ALA A 46 2.13 -5.30 2.30
C ALA A 46 3.39 -4.47 1.99
N HIS A 47 3.53 -4.08 0.72
CA HIS A 47 4.51 -3.12 0.26
C HIS A 47 3.83 -2.11 -0.66
N ILE A 48 3.69 -0.86 -0.19
CA ILE A 48 2.97 0.18 -0.91
C ILE A 48 3.87 0.73 -2.02
N ASP A 49 3.38 0.60 -3.26
CA ASP A 49 4.09 1.03 -4.46
C ASP A 49 3.93 2.53 -4.75
N SER A 50 2.76 3.10 -4.42
CA SER A 50 2.38 4.48 -4.78
C SER A 50 3.02 5.56 -3.89
N CYS A 51 4.32 5.43 -3.60
CA CYS A 51 5.09 6.35 -2.78
C CYS A 51 5.71 7.52 -3.58
N LEU A 52 5.65 7.45 -4.91
CA LEU A 52 6.11 8.48 -5.83
C LEU A 52 4.99 9.51 -6.08
N TYR A 53 5.31 10.79 -5.88
CA TYR A 53 4.42 11.89 -6.22
C TYR A 53 4.32 12.06 -7.74
N HIS A 54 3.18 11.64 -8.30
CA HIS A 54 2.83 11.76 -9.72
C HIS A 54 1.73 12.80 -9.97
N GLY A 55 1.40 13.61 -8.97
CA GLY A 55 0.35 14.63 -9.02
C GLY A 55 -0.65 14.53 -7.88
N GLN A 56 -1.54 15.51 -7.83
CA GLN A 56 -2.41 15.78 -6.68
C GLN A 56 -3.30 14.60 -6.28
N ALA A 57 -3.82 13.82 -7.24
CA ALA A 57 -4.77 12.76 -6.94
C ALA A 57 -4.21 11.65 -6.02
N GLY A 58 -2.93 11.29 -6.18
CA GLY A 58 -2.28 10.30 -5.31
C GLY A 58 -2.10 10.83 -3.88
N LEU A 59 -1.71 12.11 -3.77
CA LEU A 59 -1.61 12.80 -2.49
C LEU A 59 -2.96 12.96 -1.81
N ASP A 60 -4.00 13.38 -2.53
CA ASP A 60 -5.36 13.52 -1.99
C ASP A 60 -5.87 12.20 -1.44
N PHE A 61 -5.57 11.08 -2.10
CA PHE A 61 -5.96 9.76 -1.61
C PHE A 61 -5.26 9.40 -0.30
N ALA A 62 -3.94 9.61 -0.22
CA ALA A 62 -3.16 9.33 0.99
C ALA A 62 -3.57 10.24 2.16
N LEU A 63 -3.67 11.55 1.91
CA LEU A 63 -4.12 12.52 2.91
C LEU A 63 -5.53 12.22 3.38
N ARG A 64 -6.44 11.86 2.46
CA ARG A 64 -7.81 11.49 2.83
C ARG A 64 -7.85 10.31 3.80
N LEU A 65 -7.03 9.29 3.58
CA LEU A 65 -6.94 8.16 4.50
C LEU A 65 -6.34 8.57 5.85
N ALA A 66 -5.24 9.34 5.83
CA ALA A 66 -4.59 9.82 7.05
C ALA A 66 -5.51 10.72 7.89
N ASP A 67 -6.19 11.69 7.26
CA ASP A 67 -7.14 12.62 7.89
C ASP A 67 -8.35 11.88 8.50
N ASP A 68 -8.81 10.81 7.85
CA ASP A 68 -9.87 9.92 8.36
C ASP A 68 -9.35 8.93 9.43
N GLY A 69 -8.09 9.05 9.87
CA GLY A 69 -7.49 8.27 10.95
C GLY A 69 -7.10 6.84 10.57
N ALA A 70 -6.78 6.59 9.30
CA ALA A 70 -6.34 5.28 8.85
C ALA A 70 -5.07 4.80 9.57
N ALA A 71 -5.01 3.50 9.84
CA ALA A 71 -3.80 2.83 10.28
C ALA A 71 -3.66 1.49 9.56
N VAL A 72 -2.43 1.13 9.19
CA VAL A 72 -2.15 -0.20 8.63
C VAL A 72 -2.35 -1.27 9.71
N VAL A 73 -2.97 -2.39 9.33
CA VAL A 73 -3.28 -3.51 10.24
C VAL A 73 -2.36 -4.72 10.07
N VAL A 74 -1.47 -4.66 9.08
CA VAL A 74 -0.40 -5.64 8.82
C VAL A 74 0.92 -4.92 8.63
N PRO A 75 2.08 -5.56 8.89
CA PRO A 75 3.38 -4.99 8.56
C PRO A 75 3.41 -4.47 7.12
N THR A 76 3.58 -3.17 6.99
CA THR A 76 3.53 -2.48 5.69
C THR A 76 4.78 -1.66 5.50
N THR A 77 5.43 -1.83 4.36
CA THR A 77 6.67 -1.13 3.98
C THR A 77 6.43 -0.21 2.78
N LEU A 78 7.30 0.78 2.60
CA LEU A 78 7.17 1.78 1.54
C LEU A 78 8.21 1.61 0.44
N ASN A 79 7.76 1.67 -0.81
CA ASN A 79 8.62 1.74 -2.00
C ASN A 79 9.38 3.09 -2.03
N VAL A 80 10.25 3.30 -3.01
CA VAL A 80 10.99 4.54 -3.23
C VAL A 80 10.05 5.75 -3.28
N SER A 81 10.52 6.86 -2.71
CA SER A 81 9.84 8.15 -2.82
C SER A 81 10.43 8.98 -3.96
N SER A 82 9.82 10.13 -4.23
CA SER A 82 10.30 11.05 -5.27
C SER A 82 11.55 11.84 -4.87
N LEU A 83 12.03 11.71 -3.64
CA LEU A 83 13.06 12.56 -3.07
C LEU A 83 14.21 11.73 -2.50
N ASP A 84 15.43 12.16 -2.78
CA ASP A 84 16.61 11.67 -2.08
C ASP A 84 16.68 12.36 -0.71
N LEU A 85 16.43 11.60 0.36
CA LEU A 85 16.52 12.08 1.73
C LEU A 85 17.96 12.20 2.25
N LEU A 86 18.92 11.53 1.61
CA LEU A 86 20.34 11.58 1.96
C LEU A 86 21.04 12.79 1.32
N HIS A 87 20.65 13.11 0.08
CA HIS A 87 21.23 14.22 -0.69
C HIS A 87 20.14 15.18 -1.22
N PRO A 88 19.35 15.83 -0.33
CA PRO A 88 18.24 16.69 -0.74
C PRO A 88 18.69 17.89 -1.60
N GLU A 89 19.95 18.30 -1.50
CA GLU A 89 20.56 19.36 -2.32
C GLU A 89 20.69 19.00 -3.81
N LEU A 90 20.60 17.71 -4.16
CA LEU A 90 20.64 17.25 -5.55
C LEU A 90 19.28 17.33 -6.23
N TYR A 91 18.21 17.62 -5.50
CA TYR A 91 16.88 17.79 -6.07
C TYR A 91 16.85 19.02 -7.01
N ARG A 92 16.35 18.82 -8.22
CA ARG A 92 16.31 19.85 -9.29
C ARG A 92 14.90 20.30 -9.68
N GLY A 93 13.88 19.78 -8.99
CA GLY A 93 12.49 20.20 -9.22
C GLY A 93 12.15 21.49 -8.47
N ASP A 94 10.90 21.91 -8.58
CA ASP A 94 10.38 23.08 -7.88
C ASP A 94 9.98 22.77 -6.43
N ASP A 95 9.95 23.81 -5.58
CA ASP A 95 9.65 23.68 -4.16
C ASP A 95 8.24 23.16 -3.89
N HIS A 96 7.28 23.44 -4.78
CA HIS A 96 5.92 22.95 -4.61
C HIS A 96 5.86 21.44 -4.84
N THR A 97 6.41 20.93 -5.94
CA THR A 97 6.50 19.47 -6.18
C THR A 97 7.24 18.77 -5.05
N ARG A 98 8.32 19.38 -4.52
CA ARG A 98 9.04 18.87 -3.36
C ARG A 98 8.15 18.79 -2.12
N SER A 99 7.40 19.85 -1.80
CA SER A 99 6.53 19.84 -0.61
C SER A 99 5.41 18.82 -0.72
N GLN A 100 4.82 18.66 -1.91
CA GLN A 100 3.79 17.65 -2.14
C GLN A 100 4.32 16.22 -2.01
N ALA A 101 5.55 15.97 -2.48
CA ALA A 101 6.21 14.68 -2.30
C ALA A 101 6.51 14.37 -0.83
N LEU A 102 6.98 15.34 -0.05
CA LEU A 102 7.20 15.18 1.38
C LEU A 102 5.87 14.89 2.12
N ALA A 103 4.81 15.64 1.82
CA ALA A 103 3.50 15.42 2.42
C ALA A 103 2.95 14.01 2.12
N LEU A 104 3.19 13.47 0.92
CA LEU A 104 2.80 12.10 0.58
C LEU A 104 3.55 11.07 1.45
N MET A 105 4.85 11.27 1.62
CA MET A 105 5.69 10.39 2.44
C MET A 105 5.24 10.42 3.90
N GLU A 106 5.06 11.62 4.46
CA GLU A 106 4.61 11.84 5.84
C GLU A 106 3.24 11.18 6.09
N ALA A 107 2.27 11.35 5.17
CA ALA A 107 0.95 10.73 5.30
C ALA A 107 1.02 9.19 5.42
N TYR A 108 1.89 8.54 4.65
CA TYR A 108 2.06 7.08 4.75
C TYR A 108 2.74 6.65 6.06
N GLU A 109 3.73 7.41 6.53
CA GLU A 109 4.39 7.17 7.81
C GLU A 109 3.42 7.35 8.99
N GLU A 110 2.58 8.38 8.97
CA GLU A 110 1.56 8.64 9.99
C GLU A 110 0.51 7.51 10.08
N MET A 111 0.19 6.87 8.96
CA MET A 111 -0.64 5.65 8.93
C MET A 111 0.06 4.41 9.51
N GLY A 112 1.31 4.51 9.93
CA GLY A 112 2.08 3.43 10.57
C GLY A 112 2.91 2.57 9.60
N CYS A 113 3.14 3.04 8.37
CA CYS A 113 4.00 2.33 7.42
C CYS A 113 5.49 2.46 7.82
N LYS A 114 6.27 1.40 7.59
CA LYS A 114 7.72 1.41 7.75
C LYS A 114 8.39 2.02 6.50
N ALA A 115 8.99 3.18 6.69
CA ALA A 115 9.70 3.96 5.68
C ALA A 115 11.01 3.29 5.20
N THR A 116 10.88 2.28 4.33
CA THR A 116 12.03 1.52 3.79
C THR A 116 12.63 2.10 2.52
N TRP A 117 11.86 2.92 1.79
CA TRP A 117 12.27 3.66 0.59
C TRP A 117 13.04 2.82 -0.44
N THR A 118 12.52 1.63 -0.78
CA THR A 118 13.15 0.72 -1.74
C THR A 118 12.14 -0.05 -2.58
N CYS A 119 12.39 -0.18 -3.88
CA CYS A 119 11.63 -1.04 -4.80
C CYS A 119 12.07 -2.51 -4.73
N ALA A 120 13.06 -2.80 -3.91
CA ALA A 120 13.56 -4.15 -3.66
C ALA A 120 13.26 -4.59 -2.22
N PRO A 121 11.98 -4.69 -1.80
CA PRO A 121 11.64 -5.07 -0.43
C PRO A 121 12.18 -6.45 -0.04
N TYR A 122 12.38 -7.34 -1.03
CA TYR A 122 13.01 -8.64 -0.84
C TYR A 122 14.50 -8.58 -0.45
N GLN A 123 15.15 -7.42 -0.49
CA GLN A 123 16.51 -7.24 0.04
C GLN A 123 16.52 -6.93 1.54
N LEU A 124 15.38 -6.52 2.11
CA LEU A 124 15.23 -6.26 3.54
C LEU A 124 15.40 -7.55 4.36
N GLU A 125 15.68 -7.40 5.65
CA GLU A 125 15.80 -8.53 6.59
C GLU A 125 14.44 -9.22 6.80
N ASP A 126 13.39 -8.41 7.01
CA ASP A 126 12.02 -8.90 7.18
C ASP A 126 11.46 -9.34 5.82
N ARG A 127 11.27 -10.64 5.65
CA ARG A 127 10.75 -11.25 4.41
C ARG A 127 9.55 -12.16 4.68
N PRO A 128 8.60 -12.24 3.74
CA PRO A 128 7.52 -13.21 3.79
C PRO A 128 8.05 -14.65 3.83
N ALA A 129 7.36 -15.53 4.55
CA ALA A 129 7.68 -16.95 4.58
C ALA A 129 7.07 -17.68 3.36
N PHE A 130 7.53 -18.92 3.16
CA PHE A 130 6.94 -19.81 2.16
C PHE A 130 5.45 -20.02 2.46
N GLY A 131 4.59 -19.79 1.46
CA GLY A 131 3.14 -19.94 1.58
C GLY A 131 2.39 -18.71 2.08
N ASP A 132 3.07 -17.67 2.56
CA ASP A 132 2.42 -16.44 3.00
C ASP A 132 1.70 -15.73 1.85
N HIS A 133 0.50 -15.22 2.11
CA HIS A 133 -0.20 -14.31 1.21
C HIS A 133 0.18 -12.87 1.57
N ILE A 134 0.68 -12.11 0.60
CA ILE A 134 1.12 -10.71 0.77
C ILE A 134 0.56 -9.84 -0.34
N ALA A 135 0.59 -8.52 -0.15
CA ALA A 135 0.23 -7.53 -1.15
C ALA A 135 1.45 -6.71 -1.59
N TRP A 136 2.19 -7.21 -2.59
CA TRP A 136 3.29 -6.50 -3.24
C TRP A 136 2.94 -6.27 -4.71
N ALA A 137 3.15 -5.05 -5.23
CA ALA A 137 2.76 -4.67 -6.60
C ALA A 137 3.95 -4.47 -7.56
N GLU A 138 5.16 -4.22 -7.04
CA GLU A 138 6.34 -3.99 -7.86
C GLU A 138 6.74 -5.25 -8.67
N SER A 139 7.02 -5.09 -9.96
CA SER A 139 7.12 -6.23 -10.90
C SER A 139 8.22 -7.23 -10.56
N ASN A 140 9.41 -6.77 -10.16
CA ASN A 140 10.50 -7.64 -9.72
C ASN A 140 10.18 -8.29 -8.36
N ALA A 141 9.54 -7.56 -7.44
CA ALA A 141 9.21 -8.02 -6.11
C ALA A 141 8.17 -9.15 -6.12
N ILE A 142 7.15 -9.04 -6.98
CA ILE A 142 6.16 -10.10 -7.22
C ILE A 142 6.85 -11.40 -7.66
N VAL A 143 7.73 -11.31 -8.66
CA VAL A 143 8.45 -12.48 -9.20
C VAL A 143 9.32 -13.11 -8.12
N PHE A 144 10.06 -12.30 -7.38
CA PHE A 144 10.92 -12.79 -6.30
C PHE A 144 10.11 -13.47 -5.18
N ALA A 145 9.03 -12.84 -4.72
CA ALA A 145 8.17 -13.39 -3.68
C ALA A 145 7.58 -14.75 -4.11
N ASN A 146 7.01 -14.82 -5.32
CA ASN A 146 6.35 -16.03 -5.81
C ASN A 146 7.34 -17.16 -6.14
N ALA A 147 8.47 -16.86 -6.77
CA ALA A 147 9.39 -17.86 -7.32
C ALA A 147 10.56 -18.21 -6.39
N ALA A 148 11.13 -17.23 -5.68
CA ALA A 148 12.30 -17.44 -4.83
C ALA A 148 11.93 -17.70 -3.36
N LEU A 149 10.97 -16.97 -2.82
CA LEU A 149 10.51 -17.16 -1.42
C LEU A 149 9.40 -18.21 -1.32
N GLY A 150 8.62 -18.40 -2.39
CA GLY A 150 7.43 -19.26 -2.38
C GLY A 150 6.24 -18.66 -1.63
N ALA A 151 6.28 -17.35 -1.36
CA ALA A 151 5.11 -16.58 -0.94
C ALA A 151 4.11 -16.44 -2.10
N ARG A 152 2.99 -15.76 -1.87
CA ARG A 152 1.88 -15.58 -2.81
C ARG A 152 1.47 -14.12 -2.84
N THR A 153 1.63 -13.49 -4.01
CA THR A 153 1.06 -12.17 -4.30
C THR A 153 0.51 -12.15 -5.72
N HIS A 154 -0.60 -11.43 -5.91
CA HIS A 154 -1.32 -11.34 -7.17
C HIS A 154 -0.70 -10.27 -8.09
N ARG A 155 -0.91 -10.40 -9.41
CA ARG A 155 -0.65 -9.36 -10.40
C ARG A 155 -1.91 -9.05 -11.20
#